data_AF-A0A1G3QZW9-F1
#
_entry.id   AF-A0A1G3QZW9-F1
#
_cell.length_a   1.000
_cell.length_b   1.000
_cell.length_c   1.000
_cell.angle_alpha   90.00
_cell.angle_beta   90.00
_cell.angle_gamma   90.00
#
_symmetry.space_group_name_H-M   'P 1'
#
loop_
_entity.id
_entity.type
_entity.pdbx_description
1 polymer ?
#
loop_
_entity_poly.entity_id
_entity_poly.type
_entity_poly.pdbx_seq_one_letter_code
_entity_poly.pdbx_strand_id
1 'polypeptide(L)'
;MNSIKNHLPEVNTLGLYRMPWSFSDNPFSWLEPTRNCDLSCEYCYQEHNPRSYKTVAEFESDLKGLLKLRKCDAINIAGGEPLIHPDILDIVALVKSHGLKPVLITNGNRLTKEFARDLKAAGAYGFTFHVDSLQNRPGWEGKDEKELNELRQYFADMIFEEGGLVCGFNTTIVPSMLHQVGNVIKWTISNNDRVATNMIIPVRQVPKDDCLEYYAGSQKLDADQTVYAGRYDYRPITAMELYREALKVVPDFTFNSYLGGTMVPNAPKWLFANIIASRQKIYGYLGPKGMEIIQNGFHLIKGGYISYLRPEIYQHAKLLLPLAAFDKGLRKAFGRYLLSILTNPLRIFKKLTFQTIIIMQPQDFLENGEQDMCDGCPNRTYINGRLVSECRGEDYIKHGRMIQAVRKVESVCYVEA
;
A
#
# COMPACT_ATOMS: atom_id res chain seq x y z
N MET A 1 -41.77 15.28 -1.67
CA MET A 1 -40.57 15.80 -0.97
C MET A 1 -39.36 15.17 -1.63
N ASN A 2 -38.63 15.97 -2.41
CA ASN A 2 -37.42 15.56 -3.12
C ASN A 2 -36.32 15.23 -2.10
N SER A 3 -36.10 13.94 -1.85
CA SER A 3 -34.88 13.46 -1.22
C SER A 3 -33.75 13.65 -2.22
N ILE A 4 -33.00 14.72 -2.06
CA ILE A 4 -31.69 14.92 -2.66
C ILE A 4 -30.83 13.72 -2.22
N LYS A 5 -30.78 12.68 -3.06
CA LYS A 5 -29.70 11.68 -3.01
C LYS A 5 -28.44 12.46 -3.34
N ASN A 6 -27.77 13.00 -2.32
CA ASN A 6 -26.42 13.54 -2.44
C ASN A 6 -25.60 12.49 -3.18
N HIS A 7 -25.30 12.74 -4.46
CA HIS A 7 -24.40 11.89 -5.23
C HIS A 7 -23.02 12.05 -4.60
N LEU A 8 -22.73 11.19 -3.62
CA LEU A 8 -21.43 11.16 -2.98
C LEU A 8 -20.38 10.98 -4.08
N PRO A 9 -19.25 11.70 -4.01
CA PRO A 9 -18.26 11.68 -5.08
C PRO A 9 -17.76 10.25 -5.30
N GLU A 10 -17.96 9.76 -6.53
CA GLU A 10 -17.43 8.50 -7.02
C GLU A 10 -16.24 8.75 -7.94
N VAL A 11 -15.29 7.82 -7.94
CA VAL A 11 -14.12 7.89 -8.83
C VAL A 11 -14.49 7.27 -10.17
N ASN A 12 -14.53 8.09 -11.22
CA ASN A 12 -14.67 7.60 -12.59
C ASN A 12 -13.32 7.04 -13.08
N THR A 13 -13.16 5.72 -13.03
CA THR A 13 -11.92 5.02 -13.44
C THR A 13 -11.60 5.15 -14.93
N LEU A 14 -12.58 5.47 -15.79
CA LEU A 14 -12.33 5.75 -17.23
C LEU A 14 -11.53 7.03 -17.44
N GLY A 15 -11.55 7.95 -16.48
CA GLY A 15 -10.73 9.18 -16.50
C GLY A 15 -9.32 8.98 -15.94
N LEU A 16 -9.00 7.80 -15.43
CA LEU A 16 -7.72 7.48 -14.78
C LEU A 16 -6.86 6.59 -15.69
N TYR A 17 -5.55 6.61 -15.45
CA TYR A 17 -4.63 5.68 -16.08
C TYR A 17 -4.68 4.32 -15.38
N ARG A 18 -5.04 3.26 -16.09
CA ARG A 18 -4.92 1.89 -15.57
C ARG A 18 -3.45 1.50 -15.54
N MET A 19 -2.94 1.13 -14.37
CA MET A 19 -1.55 0.70 -14.23
C MET A 19 -1.28 -0.54 -15.10
N PRO A 20 -0.15 -0.61 -15.81
CA PRO A 20 0.14 -1.65 -16.79
C PRO A 20 0.70 -2.93 -16.14
N TRP A 21 0.47 -3.10 -14.83
CA TRP A 21 1.07 -4.16 -14.05
C TRP A 21 0.37 -5.49 -14.32
N SER A 22 1.14 -6.57 -14.32
CA SER A 22 0.67 -7.92 -14.56
C SER A 22 1.22 -8.89 -13.52
N PHE A 23 0.84 -10.17 -13.59
CA PHE A 23 1.37 -11.16 -12.65
C PHE A 23 2.87 -11.43 -12.82
N SER A 24 3.40 -11.34 -14.04
CA SER A 24 4.81 -11.61 -14.35
C SER A 24 5.67 -10.36 -14.52
N ASP A 25 5.08 -9.16 -14.59
CA ASP A 25 5.80 -7.90 -14.74
C ASP A 25 5.18 -6.81 -13.86
N ASN A 26 5.93 -6.40 -12.83
CA ASN A 26 5.39 -5.63 -11.73
C ASN A 26 6.48 -4.75 -11.11
N PRO A 27 6.21 -3.57 -10.54
CA PRO A 27 7.27 -2.76 -9.93
C PRO A 27 7.95 -3.42 -8.73
N PHE A 28 7.24 -4.24 -7.96
CA PHE A 28 7.79 -4.89 -6.78
C PHE A 28 7.13 -6.24 -6.50
N SER A 29 7.76 -6.99 -5.60
CA SER A 29 7.25 -8.24 -5.08
C SER A 29 7.49 -8.32 -3.57
N TRP A 30 6.95 -9.35 -2.92
CA TRP A 30 6.93 -9.49 -1.47
C TRP A 30 7.66 -10.77 -1.06
N LEU A 31 8.49 -10.72 -0.03
CA LEU A 31 9.09 -11.92 0.58
C LEU A 31 9.15 -11.76 2.09
N GLU A 32 8.98 -12.88 2.78
CA GLU A 32 8.86 -12.93 4.24
C GLU A 32 9.99 -13.81 4.78
N PRO A 33 10.95 -13.25 5.53
CA PRO A 33 12.02 -14.01 6.17
C PRO A 33 11.55 -14.66 7.48
N THR A 34 10.43 -14.18 8.06
CA THR A 34 9.84 -14.77 9.26
C THR A 34 8.36 -14.39 9.38
N ARG A 35 7.60 -15.23 10.09
CA ARG A 35 6.24 -14.98 10.60
C ARG A 35 6.23 -14.69 12.10
N ASN A 36 7.40 -14.59 12.74
CA ASN A 36 7.53 -14.10 14.10
C ASN A 36 7.35 -12.59 14.12
N CYS A 37 6.68 -12.05 15.13
CA CYS A 37 6.46 -10.63 15.33
C CYS A 37 6.56 -10.30 16.82
N ASP A 38 7.01 -9.09 17.15
CA ASP A 38 7.08 -8.57 18.51
C ASP A 38 5.89 -7.67 18.90
N LEU A 39 4.89 -7.56 18.02
CA LEU A 39 3.57 -6.97 18.29
C LEU A 39 2.46 -8.00 18.12
N SER A 40 1.30 -7.73 18.73
CA SER A 40 0.10 -8.57 18.68
C SER A 40 -1.10 -7.76 18.17
N CYS A 41 -1.12 -7.48 16.87
CA CYS A 41 -2.17 -6.68 16.25
C CYS A 41 -3.53 -7.42 16.29
N GLU A 42 -4.62 -6.69 16.54
CA GLU A 42 -5.97 -7.24 16.60
C GLU A 42 -6.40 -7.91 15.28
N TYR A 43 -5.94 -7.36 14.14
CA TYR A 43 -6.30 -7.79 12.78
C TYR A 43 -5.10 -8.19 11.94
N CYS A 44 -4.11 -8.84 12.53
CA CYS A 44 -3.06 -9.43 11.72
C CYS A 44 -3.63 -10.54 10.84
N TYR A 45 -3.44 -10.43 9.52
CA TYR A 45 -3.85 -11.48 8.58
C TYR A 45 -2.92 -12.70 8.58
N GLN A 46 -1.78 -12.60 9.26
CA GLN A 46 -0.78 -13.65 9.35
C GLN A 46 -0.84 -14.30 10.73
N GLU A 47 -0.80 -15.63 10.76
CA GLU A 47 -0.70 -16.35 12.02
C GLU A 47 0.75 -16.31 12.54
N HIS A 48 0.89 -15.95 13.82
CA HIS A 48 2.17 -15.81 14.49
C HIS A 48 2.88 -17.16 14.61
N ASN A 49 4.16 -17.22 14.23
CA ASN A 49 4.98 -18.41 14.43
C ASN A 49 6.40 -18.01 14.87
N PRO A 50 6.78 -18.20 16.15
CA PRO A 50 8.09 -17.79 16.66
C PRO A 50 9.27 -18.62 16.12
N ARG A 51 9.01 -19.76 15.46
CA ARG A 51 10.03 -20.67 14.92
C ARG A 51 10.18 -20.58 13.41
N SER A 52 9.69 -19.51 12.80
CA SER A 52 9.58 -19.36 11.34
C SER A 52 10.72 -18.56 10.69
N TYR A 53 11.82 -18.32 11.40
CA TYR A 53 13.00 -17.66 10.85
C TYR A 53 13.61 -18.51 9.74
N LYS A 54 13.63 -17.97 8.52
CA LYS A 54 14.32 -18.57 7.38
C LYS A 54 15.79 -18.26 7.44
N THR A 55 16.62 -19.25 7.18
CA THR A 55 18.03 -18.99 6.88
C THR A 55 18.16 -18.09 5.65
N VAL A 56 19.28 -17.39 5.52
CA VAL A 56 19.59 -16.58 4.32
C VAL A 56 19.51 -17.42 3.04
N ALA A 57 19.91 -18.70 3.10
CA ALA A 57 19.83 -19.64 1.97
C ALA A 57 18.39 -20.00 1.58
N GLU A 58 17.51 -20.22 2.54
CA GLU A 58 16.08 -20.45 2.27
C GLU A 58 15.43 -19.20 1.67
N PHE A 59 15.73 -18.01 2.20
CA PHE A 59 15.27 -16.75 1.62
C PHE A 59 15.79 -16.55 0.20
N GLU A 60 17.07 -16.87 -0.06
CA GLU A 60 17.64 -16.79 -1.41
C GLU A 60 16.95 -17.76 -2.38
N SER A 61 16.62 -18.97 -1.93
CA SER A 61 15.88 -19.94 -2.73
C SER A 61 14.51 -19.39 -3.13
N ASP A 62 13.78 -18.77 -2.19
CA ASP A 62 12.50 -18.13 -2.47
C ASP A 62 12.65 -16.95 -3.44
N LEU A 63 13.67 -16.11 -3.26
CA LEU A 63 13.98 -15.01 -4.16
C LEU A 63 14.26 -15.50 -5.59
N LYS A 64 15.13 -16.51 -5.74
CA LYS A 64 15.43 -17.12 -7.05
C LYS A 64 14.18 -17.77 -7.66
N GLY A 65 13.34 -18.40 -6.85
CA GLY A 65 12.05 -18.95 -7.27
C GLY A 65 11.10 -17.86 -7.80
N LEU A 66 10.99 -16.76 -7.08
CA LEU A 66 10.19 -15.59 -7.46
C LEU A 66 10.67 -14.98 -8.78
N LEU A 67 11.98 -14.77 -8.92
CA LEU A 67 12.57 -14.12 -10.10
C LEU A 67 12.48 -14.96 -11.38
N LYS A 68 12.27 -16.29 -11.26
CA LYS A 68 11.92 -17.15 -12.41
C LYS A 68 10.50 -16.91 -12.93
N LEU A 69 9.60 -16.39 -12.08
CA LEU A 69 8.17 -16.24 -12.39
C LEU A 69 7.78 -14.77 -12.65
N ARG A 70 8.54 -13.81 -12.13
CA ARG A 70 8.20 -12.39 -12.17
C ARG A 70 9.42 -11.49 -12.27
N LYS A 71 9.32 -10.47 -13.13
CA LYS A 71 10.20 -9.30 -13.15
C LYS A 71 9.72 -8.27 -12.14
N CYS A 72 10.66 -7.72 -11.37
CA CYS A 72 10.41 -6.60 -10.47
C CYS A 72 11.66 -5.76 -10.23
N ASP A 73 11.47 -4.53 -9.75
CA ASP A 73 12.55 -3.58 -9.44
C ASP A 73 12.86 -3.52 -7.93
N ALA A 74 11.91 -3.98 -7.08
CA ALA A 74 12.06 -4.01 -5.64
C ALA A 74 11.50 -5.30 -5.00
N ILE A 75 12.07 -5.65 -3.84
CA ILE A 75 11.52 -6.66 -2.93
C ILE A 75 11.13 -5.96 -1.63
N ASN A 76 9.84 -6.02 -1.32
CA ASN A 76 9.33 -5.70 0.00
C ASN A 76 9.64 -6.87 0.93
N ILE A 77 10.60 -6.68 1.83
CA ILE A 77 10.96 -7.61 2.89
C ILE A 77 10.02 -7.35 4.07
N ALA A 78 9.13 -8.31 4.35
CA ALA A 78 7.99 -8.13 5.23
C ALA A 78 7.71 -9.41 6.03
N GLY A 79 6.45 -9.76 6.32
CA GLY A 79 6.05 -10.96 7.06
C GLY A 79 5.50 -10.58 8.43
N GLY A 80 5.99 -11.25 9.48
CA GLY A 80 5.74 -10.83 10.86
C GLY A 80 6.43 -9.49 11.11
N GLU A 81 7.59 -9.52 11.75
CA GLU A 81 8.45 -8.34 11.85
C GLU A 81 9.86 -8.67 11.30
N PRO A 82 10.28 -8.09 10.17
CA PRO A 82 11.60 -8.39 9.61
C PRO A 82 12.75 -7.93 10.51
N LEU A 83 12.59 -6.85 11.29
CA LEU A 83 13.65 -6.30 12.13
C LEU A 83 14.02 -7.17 13.34
N ILE A 84 13.23 -8.20 13.67
CA ILE A 84 13.58 -9.19 14.70
C ILE A 84 14.30 -10.42 14.13
N HIS A 85 14.54 -10.45 12.81
CA HIS A 85 15.28 -11.54 12.19
C HIS A 85 16.79 -11.38 12.47
N PRO A 86 17.48 -12.41 13.00
CA PRO A 86 18.89 -12.31 13.37
C PRO A 86 19.79 -11.91 12.20
N ASP A 87 19.50 -12.45 11.01
CA ASP A 87 20.29 -12.22 9.79
C ASP A 87 19.68 -11.15 8.85
N ILE A 88 18.89 -10.19 9.36
CA ILE A 88 18.19 -9.22 8.49
C ILE A 88 19.13 -8.37 7.63
N LEU A 89 20.32 -8.02 8.15
CA LEU A 89 21.33 -7.27 7.40
C LEU A 89 21.80 -8.07 6.17
N ASP A 90 22.05 -9.38 6.34
CA ASP A 90 22.47 -10.27 5.26
C ASP A 90 21.37 -10.46 4.22
N ILE A 91 20.11 -10.56 4.66
CA ILE A 91 18.94 -10.66 3.77
C ILE A 91 18.78 -9.38 2.93
N VAL A 92 18.96 -8.21 3.54
CA VAL A 92 18.95 -6.92 2.82
C VAL A 92 20.09 -6.86 1.80
N ALA A 93 21.31 -7.24 2.20
CA ALA A 93 22.46 -7.28 1.31
C ALA A 93 22.28 -8.28 0.15
N LEU A 94 21.63 -9.42 0.42
CA LEU A 94 21.31 -10.44 -0.57
C LEU A 94 20.32 -9.93 -1.64
N VAL A 95 19.24 -9.26 -1.23
CA VAL A 95 18.31 -8.64 -2.18
C VAL A 95 19.05 -7.60 -3.03
N LYS A 96 19.91 -6.80 -2.39
CA LYS A 96 20.69 -5.77 -3.08
C LYS A 96 21.68 -6.35 -4.09
N SER A 97 22.32 -7.48 -3.78
CA SER A 97 23.29 -8.13 -4.67
C SER A 97 22.64 -8.69 -5.94
N HIS A 98 21.34 -8.98 -5.91
CA HIS A 98 20.54 -9.33 -7.08
C HIS A 98 20.13 -8.11 -7.94
N GLY A 99 20.63 -6.91 -7.62
CA GLY A 99 20.32 -5.68 -8.36
C GLY A 99 18.96 -5.08 -8.04
N LEU A 100 18.23 -5.63 -7.07
CA LEU A 100 16.90 -5.20 -6.66
C LEU A 100 16.99 -4.16 -5.53
N LYS A 101 15.90 -3.43 -5.31
CA LYS A 101 15.76 -2.50 -4.18
C LYS A 101 15.16 -3.22 -2.97
N PRO A 102 15.91 -3.40 -1.86
CA PRO A 102 15.34 -3.94 -0.63
C PRO A 102 14.53 -2.84 0.08
N VAL A 103 13.24 -3.06 0.29
CA VAL A 103 12.37 -2.15 1.05
C VAL A 103 11.81 -2.91 2.23
N LEU A 104 12.05 -2.45 3.46
CA LEU A 104 11.55 -3.14 4.65
C LEU A 104 10.13 -2.67 4.97
N ILE A 105 9.20 -3.60 5.11
CA ILE A 105 7.86 -3.34 5.64
C ILE A 105 7.89 -3.73 7.12
N THR A 106 7.79 -2.76 8.01
CA THR A 106 8.09 -2.96 9.43
C THR A 106 7.13 -2.21 10.33
N ASN A 107 6.93 -2.71 11.54
CA ASN A 107 6.29 -1.98 12.63
C ASN A 107 7.24 -0.94 13.27
N GLY A 108 8.54 -1.00 12.99
CA GLY A 108 9.56 -0.05 13.46
C GLY A 108 9.92 -0.14 14.95
N ASN A 109 9.35 -1.05 15.72
CA ASN A 109 9.54 -1.17 17.18
C ASN A 109 11.00 -1.44 17.56
N ARG A 110 11.73 -2.19 16.73
CA ARG A 110 13.16 -2.48 16.92
C ARG A 110 14.09 -1.49 16.20
N LEU A 111 13.55 -0.53 15.46
CA LEU A 111 14.36 0.36 14.67
C LEU A 111 14.95 1.48 15.53
N THR A 112 16.27 1.53 15.62
CA THR A 112 17.03 2.67 16.15
C THR A 112 17.72 3.43 15.01
N LYS A 113 18.27 4.61 15.29
CA LYS A 113 19.05 5.38 14.30
C LYS A 113 20.27 4.60 13.83
N GLU A 114 20.96 3.94 14.75
CA GLU A 114 22.11 3.10 14.47
C GLU A 114 21.70 1.92 13.58
N PHE A 115 20.61 1.25 13.91
CA PHE A 115 20.16 0.11 13.12
C PHE A 115 19.66 0.52 11.72
N ALA A 116 18.99 1.67 11.59
CA ALA A 116 18.63 2.23 10.29
C ALA A 116 19.85 2.52 9.42
N ARG A 117 20.95 3.00 10.03
CA ARG A 117 22.24 3.21 9.36
C ARG A 117 22.87 1.89 8.92
N ASP A 118 22.86 0.88 9.77
CA ASP A 118 23.40 -0.45 9.43
C ASP A 118 22.61 -1.09 8.28
N LEU A 119 21.28 -0.98 8.29
CA LEU A 119 20.41 -1.45 7.20
C LEU A 119 20.68 -0.69 5.90
N LYS A 120 20.87 0.63 5.96
CA LYS A 120 21.27 1.44 4.81
C LYS A 120 22.63 1.01 4.27
N ALA A 121 23.60 0.75 5.14
CA ALA A 121 24.93 0.27 4.77
C ALA A 121 24.87 -1.12 4.10
N ALA A 122 23.99 -2.01 4.59
CA ALA A 122 23.68 -3.29 3.96
C ALA A 122 22.98 -3.16 2.59
N GLY A 123 22.42 -1.99 2.28
CA GLY A 123 21.84 -1.68 0.97
C GLY A 123 20.34 -1.46 0.95
N ALA A 124 19.70 -1.30 2.12
CA ALA A 124 18.29 -0.94 2.21
C ALA A 124 18.01 0.31 1.36
N TYR A 125 16.95 0.24 0.55
CA TYR A 125 16.48 1.35 -0.27
C TYR A 125 15.52 2.26 0.51
N GLY A 126 14.83 1.70 1.50
CA GLY A 126 13.92 2.44 2.35
C GLY A 126 13.05 1.55 3.24
N PHE A 127 12.12 2.21 3.92
CA PHE A 127 11.21 1.62 4.89
C PHE A 127 9.79 2.04 4.57
N THR A 128 8.86 1.12 4.76
CA THR A 128 7.43 1.41 4.84
C THR A 128 6.94 0.98 6.21
N PHE A 129 6.61 1.95 7.05
CA PHE A 129 6.16 1.69 8.42
C PHE A 129 4.67 1.38 8.45
N HIS A 130 4.29 0.27 9.06
CA HIS A 130 2.89 0.03 9.39
C HIS A 130 2.60 0.69 10.74
N VAL A 131 1.72 1.71 10.73
CA VAL A 131 1.25 2.38 11.95
C VAL A 131 -0.25 2.55 11.84
N ASP A 132 -0.97 1.96 12.78
CA ASP A 132 -2.44 2.00 12.89
C ASP A 132 -2.88 1.68 14.33
N SER A 133 -4.12 2.00 14.63
CA SER A 133 -4.75 1.86 15.96
C SER A 133 -4.94 0.41 16.42
N LEU A 134 -4.72 -0.60 15.57
CA LEU A 134 -4.99 -2.00 15.86
C LEU A 134 -3.74 -2.78 16.29
N GLN A 135 -2.59 -2.12 16.44
CA GLN A 135 -1.31 -2.82 16.63
C GLN A 135 -1.01 -3.21 18.07
N ASN A 136 -1.82 -2.78 19.05
CA ASN A 136 -1.57 -2.98 20.49
C ASN A 136 -0.12 -2.66 20.87
N ARG A 137 0.38 -1.53 20.34
CA ARG A 137 1.78 -1.14 20.50
C ARG A 137 2.02 -0.57 21.90
N PRO A 138 3.09 -1.00 22.59
CA PRO A 138 3.49 -0.44 23.87
C PRO A 138 3.62 1.09 23.84
N GLY A 139 2.89 1.78 24.72
CA GLY A 139 2.88 3.25 24.84
C GLY A 139 1.94 3.96 23.87
N TRP A 140 1.24 3.23 23.01
CA TRP A 140 0.30 3.75 22.01
C TRP A 140 -1.06 3.04 22.07
N GLU A 141 -1.33 2.29 23.14
CA GLU A 141 -2.60 1.59 23.33
C GLU A 141 -3.77 2.57 23.40
N GLY A 142 -4.85 2.26 22.68
CA GLY A 142 -6.07 3.08 22.63
C GLY A 142 -5.93 4.41 21.89
N LYS A 143 -4.76 4.69 21.29
CA LYS A 143 -4.54 5.90 20.49
C LYS A 143 -5.25 5.81 19.14
N ASP A 144 -5.86 6.92 18.75
CA ASP A 144 -6.51 7.03 17.46
C ASP A 144 -5.52 7.33 16.31
N GLU A 145 -6.00 7.33 15.08
CA GLU A 145 -5.16 7.55 13.90
C GLU A 145 -4.55 8.96 13.84
N LYS A 146 -5.22 9.95 14.45
CA LYS A 146 -4.72 11.32 14.54
C LYS A 146 -3.58 11.41 15.54
N GLU A 147 -3.72 10.83 16.73
CA GLU A 147 -2.71 10.78 17.78
C GLU A 147 -1.47 10.00 17.29
N LEU A 148 -1.67 8.88 16.58
CA LEU A 148 -0.59 8.08 15.99
C LEU A 148 0.25 8.83 14.94
N ASN A 149 -0.19 10.00 14.47
CA ASN A 149 0.67 10.84 13.63
C ASN A 149 1.93 11.33 14.35
N GLU A 150 1.93 11.39 15.69
CA GLU A 150 3.14 11.66 16.46
C GLU A 150 4.17 10.53 16.28
N LEU A 151 3.74 9.27 16.32
CA LEU A 151 4.60 8.13 16.03
C LEU A 151 5.06 8.11 14.57
N ARG A 152 4.15 8.41 13.63
CA ARG A 152 4.53 8.52 12.21
C ARG A 152 5.56 9.63 11.99
N GLN A 153 5.44 10.74 12.72
CA GLN A 153 6.39 11.85 12.67
C GLN A 153 7.77 11.42 13.19
N TYR A 154 7.81 10.70 14.31
CA TYR A 154 9.06 10.14 14.87
C TYR A 154 9.83 9.30 13.83
N PHE A 155 9.16 8.34 13.18
CA PHE A 155 9.81 7.51 12.15
C PHE A 155 10.19 8.31 10.90
N ALA A 156 9.33 9.24 10.46
CA ALA A 156 9.62 10.09 9.31
C ALA A 156 10.84 10.99 9.54
N ASP A 157 10.99 11.57 10.72
CA ASP A 157 12.15 12.39 11.09
C ASP A 157 13.41 11.52 11.22
N MET A 158 13.33 10.33 11.83
CA MET A 158 14.45 9.39 11.92
C MET A 158 15.04 9.05 10.53
N ILE A 159 14.19 8.64 9.59
CA ILE A 159 14.63 8.28 8.24
C ILE A 159 15.10 9.50 7.44
N PHE A 160 14.46 10.65 7.65
CA PHE A 160 14.88 11.90 7.01
C PHE A 160 16.27 12.35 7.48
N GLU A 161 16.57 12.25 8.79
CA GLU A 161 17.87 12.59 9.37
C GLU A 161 18.98 11.67 8.88
N GLU A 162 18.71 10.36 8.75
CA GLU A 162 19.68 9.42 8.18
C GLU A 162 19.93 9.69 6.69
N GLY A 163 18.91 10.12 5.95
CA GLY A 163 19.03 10.58 4.56
C GLY A 163 19.29 9.47 3.54
N GLY A 164 18.95 9.73 2.27
CA GLY A 164 19.16 8.79 1.16
C GLY A 164 18.26 7.55 1.15
N LEU A 165 17.36 7.42 2.13
CA LEU A 165 16.39 6.33 2.27
C LEU A 165 14.99 6.81 1.90
N VAL A 166 14.20 5.93 1.30
CA VAL A 166 12.76 6.16 1.09
C VAL A 166 12.03 5.92 2.41
N CYS A 167 11.14 6.82 2.79
CA CYS A 167 10.21 6.63 3.89
C CYS A 167 8.79 6.54 3.35
N GLY A 168 8.07 5.50 3.73
CA GLY A 168 6.65 5.33 3.45
C GLY A 168 5.89 4.84 4.68
N PHE A 169 4.57 4.83 4.56
CA PHE A 169 3.67 4.33 5.58
C PHE A 169 2.58 3.44 4.98
N ASN A 170 2.14 2.47 5.75
CA ASN A 170 0.87 1.79 5.58
C ASN A 170 0.00 2.12 6.79
N THR A 171 -1.30 2.32 6.59
CA THR A 171 -2.26 2.57 7.67
C THR A 171 -3.55 1.83 7.39
N THR A 172 -3.90 0.92 8.29
CA THR A 172 -5.17 0.18 8.25
C THR A 172 -6.24 0.95 9.03
N ILE A 173 -7.38 1.23 8.40
CA ILE A 173 -8.49 1.99 9.00
C ILE A 173 -9.64 1.04 9.33
N VAL A 174 -10.10 1.06 10.58
CA VAL A 174 -11.33 0.38 11.00
C VAL A 174 -12.54 1.32 10.92
N PRO A 175 -13.78 0.79 10.93
CA PRO A 175 -14.98 1.63 10.82
C PRO A 175 -15.07 2.72 11.90
N SER A 176 -14.68 2.43 13.14
CA SER A 176 -14.65 3.42 14.22
C SER A 176 -13.68 4.57 13.97
N MET A 177 -12.63 4.35 13.17
CA MET A 177 -11.60 5.33 12.82
C MET A 177 -11.78 5.94 11.41
N LEU A 178 -12.84 5.59 10.70
CA LEU A 178 -13.13 6.06 9.34
C LEU A 178 -13.09 7.60 9.23
N HIS A 179 -13.66 8.30 10.21
CA HIS A 179 -13.68 9.77 10.30
C HIS A 179 -12.28 10.41 10.42
N GLN A 180 -11.23 9.63 10.68
CA GLN A 180 -9.88 10.13 10.88
C GLN A 180 -8.97 10.02 9.66
N VAL A 181 -9.39 9.34 8.60
CA VAL A 181 -8.56 9.15 7.39
C VAL A 181 -8.08 10.48 6.79
N GLY A 182 -8.92 11.51 6.84
CA GLY A 182 -8.55 12.86 6.39
C GLY A 182 -7.40 13.47 7.19
N ASN A 183 -7.29 13.17 8.49
CA ASN A 183 -6.17 13.62 9.33
C ASN A 183 -4.85 12.95 8.92
N VAL A 184 -4.88 11.64 8.64
CA VAL A 184 -3.70 10.88 8.18
C VAL A 184 -3.23 11.39 6.81
N ILE A 185 -4.16 11.63 5.87
CA ILE A 185 -3.84 12.19 4.55
C ILE A 185 -3.27 13.60 4.69
N LYS A 186 -3.88 14.46 5.50
CA LYS A 186 -3.38 15.83 5.73
C LYS A 186 -1.98 15.83 6.36
N TRP A 187 -1.73 14.95 7.33
CA TRP A 187 -0.39 14.77 7.92
C TRP A 187 0.62 14.31 6.87
N THR A 188 0.24 13.34 6.03
CA THR A 188 1.09 12.82 4.93
C THR A 188 1.48 13.94 3.98
N ILE A 189 0.52 14.71 3.50
CA ILE A 189 0.74 15.86 2.60
C ILE A 189 1.64 16.90 3.25
N SER A 190 1.47 17.16 4.55
CA SER A 190 2.29 18.15 5.27
C SER A 190 3.76 17.70 5.41
N ASN A 191 4.01 16.39 5.34
CA ASN A 191 5.31 15.76 5.40
C ASN A 191 5.85 15.30 4.03
N ASN A 192 5.44 15.97 2.94
CA ASN A 192 5.79 15.60 1.56
C ASN A 192 7.30 15.64 1.21
N ASP A 193 8.14 16.19 2.07
CA ASP A 193 9.59 16.17 1.91
C ASP A 193 10.27 15.04 2.68
N ARG A 194 9.54 14.31 3.53
CA ARG A 194 10.03 13.17 4.30
C ARG A 194 9.39 11.88 3.83
N VAL A 195 8.08 11.90 3.64
CA VAL A 195 7.26 10.74 3.31
C VAL A 195 7.04 10.71 1.80
N ALA A 196 7.57 9.69 1.13
CA ALA A 196 7.39 9.47 -0.30
C ALA A 196 6.02 8.86 -0.60
N THR A 197 5.60 7.89 0.22
CA THR A 197 4.37 7.11 -0.02
C THR A 197 3.58 6.89 1.27
N ASN A 198 2.25 6.98 1.21
CA ASN A 198 1.39 6.44 2.27
C ASN A 198 0.25 5.63 1.65
N MET A 199 0.11 4.37 2.05
CA MET A 199 -0.98 3.49 1.64
C MET A 199 -2.01 3.36 2.76
N ILE A 200 -3.25 3.70 2.46
CA ILE A 200 -4.38 3.66 3.37
C ILE A 200 -5.29 2.53 2.92
N ILE A 201 -5.59 1.63 3.84
CA ILE A 201 -6.28 0.37 3.57
C ILE A 201 -7.43 0.26 4.57
N PRO A 202 -8.68 0.00 4.18
CA PRO A 202 -9.71 -0.36 5.12
C PRO A 202 -9.42 -1.76 5.69
N VAL A 203 -9.75 -1.99 6.95
CA VAL A 203 -9.65 -3.33 7.55
C VAL A 203 -10.44 -4.32 6.70
N ARG A 204 -9.89 -5.52 6.52
CA ARG A 204 -10.57 -6.60 5.83
C ARG A 204 -10.91 -7.71 6.80
N GLN A 205 -12.13 -8.21 6.69
CA GLN A 205 -12.57 -9.44 7.31
C GLN A 205 -13.22 -10.33 6.24
N VAL A 206 -13.11 -11.64 6.43
CA VAL A 206 -13.99 -12.57 5.72
C VAL A 206 -15.37 -12.41 6.34
N PRO A 207 -16.41 -12.13 5.53
CA PRO A 207 -17.75 -11.97 6.04
C PRO A 207 -18.20 -13.29 6.68
N LYS A 208 -18.65 -13.21 7.94
CA LYS A 208 -19.45 -14.28 8.57
C LYS A 208 -20.86 -14.16 8.04
N ASP A 209 -21.01 -14.51 6.77
CA ASP A 209 -22.29 -14.46 6.07
C ASP A 209 -22.86 -15.88 6.01
N ASP A 210 -24.03 -16.07 6.60
CA ASP A 210 -24.78 -17.33 6.53
C ASP A 210 -25.14 -17.72 5.10
N CYS A 211 -25.00 -16.81 4.13
CA CYS A 211 -25.23 -17.03 2.72
C CYS A 211 -24.01 -17.57 1.95
N LEU A 212 -22.84 -17.59 2.58
CA LEU A 212 -21.59 -18.06 1.97
C LEU A 212 -21.12 -19.38 2.58
N GLU A 213 -20.52 -20.21 1.74
CA GLU A 213 -19.78 -21.40 2.13
C GLU A 213 -18.35 -21.30 1.64
N TYR A 214 -17.41 -21.77 2.45
CA TYR A 214 -15.99 -21.70 2.16
C TYR A 214 -15.45 -23.09 1.84
N TYR A 215 -14.64 -23.17 0.79
CA TYR A 215 -14.09 -24.42 0.29
C TYR A 215 -12.60 -24.33 0.00
N ALA A 216 -11.86 -25.34 0.42
CA ALA A 216 -10.51 -25.64 -0.07
C ALA A 216 -10.59 -26.84 -1.03
N GLY A 217 -10.89 -26.57 -2.30
CA GLY A 217 -11.15 -27.64 -3.27
C GLY A 217 -12.48 -28.32 -2.95
N SER A 218 -12.47 -29.63 -2.70
CA SER A 218 -13.65 -30.39 -2.31
C SER A 218 -13.94 -30.36 -0.80
N GLN A 219 -13.02 -29.83 0.01
CA GLN A 219 -13.19 -29.75 1.45
C GLN A 219 -13.96 -28.48 1.83
N LYS A 220 -15.14 -28.65 2.43
CA LYS A 220 -15.87 -27.56 3.08
C LYS A 220 -15.14 -27.13 4.35
N LEU A 221 -15.01 -25.82 4.55
CA LEU A 221 -14.40 -25.20 5.71
C LEU A 221 -15.46 -24.46 6.51
N ASP A 222 -15.27 -24.42 7.83
CA ASP A 222 -15.99 -23.46 8.66
C ASP A 222 -15.44 -22.06 8.38
N ALA A 223 -16.32 -21.06 8.31
CA ALA A 223 -15.91 -19.66 8.15
C ALA A 223 -14.93 -19.25 9.24
N ASP A 224 -15.11 -19.75 10.47
CA ASP A 224 -14.26 -19.48 11.63
C ASP A 224 -12.87 -20.11 11.55
N GLN A 225 -12.67 -21.09 10.66
CA GLN A 225 -11.36 -21.70 10.42
C GLN A 225 -10.51 -20.90 9.41
N THR A 226 -11.08 -19.89 8.76
CA THR A 226 -10.34 -19.02 7.85
C THR A 226 -9.51 -18.00 8.65
N VAL A 227 -8.30 -17.67 8.20
CA VAL A 227 -7.40 -16.74 8.94
C VAL A 227 -7.93 -15.31 8.99
N TYR A 228 -8.93 -15.03 8.16
CA TYR A 228 -9.63 -13.75 8.06
C TYR A 228 -11.00 -13.78 8.74
N ALA A 229 -11.39 -14.89 9.38
CA ALA A 229 -12.62 -14.97 10.14
C ALA A 229 -12.63 -13.83 11.16
N GLY A 230 -13.62 -12.94 11.06
CA GLY A 230 -13.69 -11.77 11.93
C GLY A 230 -13.57 -12.18 13.40
N ARG A 231 -12.48 -11.77 14.05
CA ARG A 231 -12.36 -11.84 15.52
C ARG A 231 -13.31 -10.85 16.19
N TYR A 232 -13.86 -9.91 15.43
CA TYR A 232 -14.70 -8.81 15.87
C TYR A 232 -15.76 -8.52 14.81
N ASP A 233 -16.96 -8.14 15.25
CA ASP A 233 -18.10 -7.85 14.37
C ASP A 233 -18.08 -6.39 13.91
N TYR A 234 -17.52 -6.14 12.73
CA TYR A 234 -17.49 -4.81 12.12
C TYR A 234 -18.06 -4.85 10.71
N ARG A 235 -18.86 -3.83 10.38
CA ARG A 235 -19.29 -3.57 9.00
C ARG A 235 -18.06 -3.33 8.11
N PRO A 236 -17.90 -4.04 6.99
CA PRO A 236 -16.86 -3.73 6.01
C PRO A 236 -16.98 -2.29 5.52
N ILE A 237 -15.85 -1.57 5.47
CA ILE A 237 -15.76 -0.23 4.88
C ILE A 237 -14.98 -0.28 3.58
N THR A 238 -15.35 0.58 2.65
CA THR A 238 -14.76 0.62 1.30
C THR A 238 -13.70 1.71 1.14
N ALA A 239 -12.81 1.54 0.18
CA ALA A 239 -11.88 2.57 -0.30
C ALA A 239 -12.62 3.85 -0.73
N MET A 240 -13.83 3.73 -1.24
CA MET A 240 -14.67 4.87 -1.61
C MET A 240 -15.21 5.63 -0.40
N GLU A 241 -15.52 4.95 0.71
CA GLU A 241 -15.83 5.62 1.97
C GLU A 241 -14.61 6.35 2.55
N LEU A 242 -13.43 5.71 2.53
CA LEU A 242 -12.18 6.37 2.91
C LEU A 242 -11.94 7.63 2.08
N TYR A 243 -12.16 7.57 0.77
CA TYR A 243 -12.02 8.72 -0.12
C TYR A 243 -13.03 9.83 0.21
N ARG A 244 -14.30 9.50 0.46
CA ARG A 244 -15.33 10.49 0.82
C ARG A 244 -15.03 11.20 2.13
N GLU A 245 -14.55 10.47 3.14
CA GLU A 245 -14.10 11.07 4.39
C GLU A 245 -12.84 11.93 4.19
N ALA A 246 -11.91 11.48 3.34
CA ALA A 246 -10.72 12.26 3.01
C ALA A 246 -11.08 13.64 2.41
N LEU A 247 -12.08 13.70 1.53
CA LEU A 247 -12.54 14.93 0.88
C LEU A 247 -13.11 15.95 1.86
N LYS A 248 -13.61 15.53 3.03
CA LYS A 248 -14.07 16.47 4.08
C LYS A 248 -12.93 17.31 4.66
N VAL A 249 -11.70 16.78 4.65
CA VAL A 249 -10.50 17.44 5.17
C VAL A 249 -9.62 18.01 4.05
N VAL A 250 -9.55 17.33 2.91
CA VAL A 250 -8.76 17.72 1.73
C VAL A 250 -9.67 17.74 0.48
N PRO A 251 -10.47 18.81 0.27
CA PRO A 251 -11.52 18.83 -0.77
C PRO A 251 -11.02 18.68 -2.21
N ASP A 252 -9.78 19.08 -2.48
CA ASP A 252 -9.14 18.97 -3.80
C ASP A 252 -8.44 17.60 -4.01
N PHE A 253 -8.56 16.65 -3.07
CA PHE A 253 -7.91 15.33 -3.17
C PHE A 253 -8.46 14.53 -4.34
N THR A 254 -7.57 13.98 -5.17
CA THR A 254 -7.99 13.24 -6.37
C THR A 254 -6.91 12.27 -6.83
N PHE A 255 -7.33 11.32 -7.67
CA PHE A 255 -6.49 10.26 -8.21
C PHE A 255 -6.16 10.50 -9.68
N ASN A 256 -5.10 9.84 -10.15
CA ASN A 256 -4.66 9.92 -11.55
C ASN A 256 -4.51 8.56 -12.21
N SER A 257 -4.41 7.51 -11.40
CA SER A 257 -4.24 6.14 -11.86
C SER A 257 -4.87 5.16 -10.90
N TYR A 258 -5.11 3.95 -11.40
CA TYR A 258 -5.70 2.87 -10.62
C TYR A 258 -5.22 1.48 -11.05
N LEU A 259 -5.40 0.50 -10.17
CA LEU A 259 -5.35 -0.93 -10.48
C LEU A 259 -6.77 -1.51 -10.34
N GLY A 260 -7.18 -2.37 -11.29
CA GLY A 260 -8.54 -2.91 -11.35
C GLY A 260 -8.77 -4.17 -10.53
N GLY A 261 -10.02 -4.65 -10.54
CA GLY A 261 -10.43 -5.95 -10.01
C GLY A 261 -10.18 -7.11 -10.97
N THR A 262 -9.99 -8.32 -10.43
CA THR A 262 -9.88 -9.58 -11.20
C THR A 262 -11.23 -10.04 -11.76
N MET A 263 -12.33 -9.73 -11.06
CA MET A 263 -13.70 -10.08 -11.43
C MET A 263 -14.46 -8.85 -11.94
N VAL A 264 -14.19 -7.69 -11.35
CA VAL A 264 -14.80 -6.41 -11.75
C VAL A 264 -13.70 -5.48 -12.28
N PRO A 265 -13.49 -5.41 -13.62
CA PRO A 265 -12.31 -4.76 -14.19
C PRO A 265 -12.16 -3.28 -13.83
N ASN A 266 -13.28 -2.57 -13.67
CA ASN A 266 -13.33 -1.15 -13.32
C ASN A 266 -13.42 -0.89 -11.79
N ALA A 267 -13.45 -1.93 -10.96
CA ALA A 267 -13.38 -1.77 -9.51
C ALA A 267 -12.02 -1.20 -9.11
N PRO A 268 -11.97 -0.06 -8.39
CA PRO A 268 -10.72 0.59 -8.05
C PRO A 268 -10.05 -0.11 -6.87
N LYS A 269 -9.22 -1.12 -7.16
CA LYS A 269 -8.50 -1.88 -6.13
C LYS A 269 -7.34 -1.10 -5.54
N TRP A 270 -6.63 -0.35 -6.37
CA TRP A 270 -5.63 0.61 -5.91
C TRP A 270 -5.94 1.93 -6.57
N LEU A 271 -6.00 3.01 -5.80
CA LEU A 271 -6.18 4.38 -6.30
C LEU A 271 -4.96 5.20 -5.94
N PHE A 272 -4.28 5.75 -6.94
CA PHE A 272 -3.04 6.48 -6.74
C PHE A 272 -3.27 7.98 -6.92
N ALA A 273 -2.96 8.74 -5.87
CA ALA A 273 -2.91 10.20 -5.87
C ALA A 273 -1.45 10.63 -5.85
N ASN A 274 -0.98 11.17 -6.97
CA ASN A 274 0.41 11.63 -7.13
C ASN A 274 0.40 13.16 -7.09
N ILE A 275 0.94 13.71 -6.01
CA ILE A 275 0.73 15.08 -5.57
C ILE A 275 1.97 15.90 -5.87
N ILE A 276 1.78 17.06 -6.49
CA ILE A 276 2.80 18.08 -6.68
C ILE A 276 2.62 19.13 -5.59
N ALA A 277 3.54 19.15 -4.62
CA ALA A 277 3.40 19.96 -3.42
C ALA A 277 4.71 20.62 -2.99
N SER A 278 4.58 21.54 -2.03
CA SER A 278 5.65 21.98 -1.13
C SER A 278 5.14 21.80 0.29
N ARG A 279 6.00 21.84 1.33
CA ARG A 279 5.57 21.69 2.74
C ARG A 279 4.32 22.51 3.13
N GLN A 280 4.13 23.68 2.51
CA GLN A 280 3.06 24.62 2.88
C GLN A 280 1.86 24.60 1.93
N LYS A 281 1.98 23.96 0.76
CA LYS A 281 0.98 24.14 -0.32
C LYS A 281 0.98 23.00 -1.32
N ILE A 282 -0.20 22.47 -1.59
CA ILE A 282 -0.48 21.63 -2.76
C ILE A 282 -0.63 22.52 -3.98
N TYR A 283 0.06 22.21 -5.07
CA TYR A 283 -0.09 22.91 -6.35
C TYR A 283 -1.03 22.16 -7.28
N GLY A 284 -1.00 20.83 -7.25
CA GLY A 284 -1.94 20.00 -7.99
C GLY A 284 -1.51 18.54 -7.99
N TYR A 285 -1.97 17.80 -9.00
CA TYR A 285 -1.76 16.37 -9.12
C TYR A 285 -1.23 16.05 -10.51
N LEU A 286 -0.40 15.00 -10.60
CA LEU A 286 -0.10 14.35 -11.87
C LEU A 286 -1.42 13.90 -12.52
N GLY A 287 -1.57 14.04 -13.83
CA GLY A 287 -2.70 13.47 -14.56
C GLY A 287 -2.39 12.09 -15.16
N PRO A 288 -3.39 11.44 -15.77
CA PRO A 288 -3.26 10.09 -16.30
C PRO A 288 -2.20 9.96 -17.40
N LYS A 289 -2.06 10.96 -18.29
CA LYS A 289 -1.04 10.92 -19.36
C LYS A 289 0.37 11.07 -18.81
N GLY A 290 0.55 11.87 -17.76
CA GLY A 290 1.82 11.96 -17.06
C GLY A 290 2.23 10.61 -16.46
N MET A 291 1.30 9.93 -15.80
CA MET A 291 1.56 8.59 -15.25
C MET A 291 1.90 7.56 -16.34
N GLU A 292 1.16 7.56 -17.45
CA GLU A 292 1.42 6.71 -18.60
C GLU A 292 2.84 6.90 -19.15
N ILE A 293 3.26 8.15 -19.38
CA ILE A 293 4.60 8.46 -19.89
C ILE A 293 5.68 8.02 -18.91
N ILE A 294 5.48 8.24 -17.61
CA ILE A 294 6.46 7.87 -16.58
C ILE A 294 6.63 6.35 -16.51
N GLN A 295 5.53 5.61 -16.38
CA GLN A 295 5.59 4.14 -16.22
C GLN A 295 6.09 3.47 -17.50
N ASN A 296 5.53 3.80 -18.66
CA ASN A 296 5.94 3.18 -19.92
C ASN A 296 7.34 3.65 -20.35
N GLY A 297 7.70 4.91 -20.09
CA GLY A 297 9.04 5.42 -20.39
C GLY A 297 10.11 4.75 -19.54
N PHE A 298 9.86 4.58 -18.24
CA PHE A 298 10.78 3.82 -17.38
C PHE A 298 10.86 2.36 -17.81
N HIS A 299 9.74 1.75 -18.16
CA HIS A 299 9.71 0.38 -18.67
C HIS A 299 10.50 0.21 -19.97
N LEU A 300 10.37 1.16 -20.90
CA LEU A 300 11.12 1.16 -22.15
C LEU A 300 12.65 1.26 -21.92
N ILE A 301 13.08 2.04 -20.93
CA ILE A 301 14.51 2.32 -20.67
C ILE A 301 15.15 1.28 -19.74
N LYS A 302 14.41 0.79 -18.75
CA LYS A 302 14.92 -0.05 -17.65
C LYS A 302 14.33 -1.46 -17.62
N GLY A 303 13.30 -1.76 -18.41
CA GLY A 303 12.69 -3.09 -18.48
C GLY A 303 11.86 -3.48 -17.26
N GLY A 304 11.36 -2.51 -16.48
CA GLY A 304 10.53 -2.72 -15.29
C GLY A 304 9.67 -1.49 -14.99
N TYR A 305 8.90 -1.50 -13.91
CA TYR A 305 8.01 -0.39 -13.51
C TYR A 305 8.51 0.30 -12.24
N ILE A 306 8.17 1.58 -12.06
CA ILE A 306 8.57 2.36 -10.87
C ILE A 306 7.50 2.23 -9.79
N SER A 307 7.94 1.93 -8.56
CA SER A 307 7.13 2.15 -7.34
C SER A 307 7.83 3.01 -6.28
N TYR A 308 9.17 2.98 -6.19
CA TYR A 308 9.90 3.73 -5.16
C TYR A 308 10.92 4.68 -5.78
N LEU A 309 10.73 5.97 -5.53
CA LEU A 309 11.67 7.03 -5.91
C LEU A 309 12.49 7.44 -4.69
N ARG A 310 13.81 7.62 -4.86
CA ARG A 310 14.65 8.15 -3.78
C ARG A 310 14.33 9.61 -3.48
N PRO A 311 14.66 10.12 -2.27
CA PRO A 311 14.53 11.54 -1.91
C PRO A 311 15.12 12.51 -2.92
N GLU A 312 16.26 12.17 -3.54
CA GLU A 312 16.92 13.03 -4.53
C GLU A 312 16.07 13.21 -5.79
N ILE A 313 15.13 12.31 -6.06
CA ILE A 313 14.25 12.38 -7.23
C ILE A 313 12.90 12.98 -6.83
N TYR A 314 12.23 12.40 -5.82
CA TYR A 314 10.88 12.81 -5.50
C TYR A 314 10.81 14.22 -4.90
N GLN A 315 11.89 14.73 -4.29
CA GLN A 315 11.95 16.12 -3.81
C GLN A 315 12.24 17.16 -4.91
N HIS A 316 12.39 16.72 -6.16
CA HIS A 316 12.67 17.57 -7.32
C HIS A 316 11.59 17.40 -8.40
N ALA A 317 10.33 17.52 -8.02
CA ALA A 317 9.19 17.41 -8.93
C ALA A 317 9.24 18.41 -10.10
N LYS A 318 10.06 19.47 -10.04
CA LYS A 318 10.35 20.36 -11.18
C LYS A 318 10.87 19.60 -12.41
N LEU A 319 11.51 18.43 -12.22
CA LEU A 319 11.93 17.54 -13.31
C LEU A 319 10.76 17.04 -14.16
N LEU A 320 9.53 17.08 -13.63
CA LEU A 320 8.31 16.71 -14.37
C LEU A 320 7.73 17.88 -15.20
N LEU A 321 8.31 19.09 -15.11
CA LEU A 321 7.80 20.26 -15.83
C LEU A 321 7.67 20.05 -17.35
N PRO A 322 8.62 19.40 -18.06
CA PRO A 322 8.47 19.13 -19.49
C PRO A 322 7.21 18.31 -19.82
N LEU A 323 6.79 17.43 -18.91
CA LEU A 323 5.58 16.60 -19.09
C LEU A 323 4.28 17.42 -19.01
N ALA A 324 4.31 18.65 -18.51
CA ALA A 324 3.16 19.56 -18.51
C ALA A 324 2.65 19.91 -19.92
N ALA A 325 3.48 19.74 -20.94
CA ALA A 325 3.06 19.87 -22.33
C ALA A 325 2.03 18.80 -22.71
N PHE A 326 2.13 17.59 -22.15
CA PHE A 326 1.32 16.43 -22.50
C PHE A 326 0.24 16.10 -21.46
N ASP A 327 0.42 16.53 -20.21
CA ASP A 327 -0.47 16.18 -19.11
C ASP A 327 -1.21 17.40 -18.54
N LYS A 328 -2.55 17.35 -18.57
CA LYS A 328 -3.41 18.44 -18.07
C LYS A 328 -3.27 18.68 -16.57
N GLY A 329 -3.06 17.62 -15.78
CA GLY A 329 -2.89 17.70 -14.33
C GLY A 329 -1.62 18.47 -13.97
N LEU A 330 -0.49 18.07 -14.56
CA LEU A 330 0.79 18.76 -14.41
C LEU A 330 0.72 20.20 -14.93
N ARG A 331 0.07 20.45 -16.07
CA ARG A 331 -0.09 21.82 -16.58
C ARG A 331 -0.80 22.73 -15.57
N LYS A 332 -1.87 22.25 -14.95
CA LYS A 332 -2.59 22.98 -13.89
C LYS A 332 -1.73 23.16 -12.65
N ALA A 333 -1.03 22.11 -12.22
CA ALA A 333 -0.15 22.16 -11.05
C ALA A 333 1.00 23.16 -11.24
N PHE A 334 1.72 23.08 -12.34
CA PHE A 334 2.82 23.99 -12.65
C PHE A 334 2.34 25.41 -12.93
N GLY A 335 1.17 25.60 -13.57
CA GLY A 335 0.56 26.92 -13.70
C GLY A 335 0.30 27.58 -12.34
N ARG A 336 -0.29 26.84 -11.39
CA ARG A 336 -0.50 27.30 -10.00
C ARG A 336 0.83 27.58 -9.28
N TYR A 337 1.86 26.77 -9.52
CA TYR A 337 3.20 26.99 -8.98
C TYR A 337 3.84 28.27 -9.52
N LEU A 338 3.81 28.48 -10.84
CA LEU A 338 4.34 29.69 -11.48
C LEU A 338 3.60 30.96 -11.02
N LEU A 339 2.27 30.91 -10.93
CA LEU A 339 1.46 32.01 -10.35
C LEU A 339 1.84 32.28 -8.90
N SER A 340 2.20 31.25 -8.13
CA SER A 340 2.66 31.42 -6.75
C SER A 340 4.00 32.15 -6.67
N ILE A 341 4.88 32.02 -7.67
CA ILE A 341 6.16 32.75 -7.72
C ILE A 341 5.91 34.24 -7.93
N LEU A 342 4.91 34.62 -8.72
CA LEU A 342 4.56 36.03 -8.92
C LEU A 342 4.17 36.74 -7.60
N THR A 343 3.51 36.01 -6.69
CA THR A 343 3.14 36.54 -5.37
C THR A 343 4.26 36.46 -4.33
N ASN A 344 5.22 35.55 -4.50
CA ASN A 344 6.41 35.44 -3.66
C ASN A 344 7.57 34.82 -4.44
N PRO A 345 8.50 35.62 -4.98
CA PRO A 345 9.61 35.15 -5.81
C PRO A 345 10.52 34.14 -5.12
N LEU A 346 10.64 34.19 -3.77
CA LEU A 346 11.48 33.26 -3.01
C LEU A 346 10.99 31.80 -3.09
N ARG A 347 9.76 31.56 -3.57
CA ARG A 347 9.23 30.21 -3.80
C ARG A 347 10.00 29.43 -4.87
N ILE A 348 10.70 30.11 -5.79
CA ILE A 348 11.51 29.43 -6.82
C ILE A 348 12.63 28.58 -6.20
N PHE A 349 13.15 28.98 -5.04
CA PHE A 349 14.20 28.27 -4.31
C PHE A 349 13.65 27.18 -3.38
N LYS A 350 12.33 27.11 -3.20
CA LYS A 350 11.72 26.04 -2.41
C LYS A 350 11.68 24.75 -3.23
N LYS A 351 11.88 23.62 -2.53
CA LYS A 351 11.71 22.28 -3.10
C LYS A 351 10.24 22.06 -3.47
N LEU A 352 10.03 21.41 -4.60
CA LEU A 352 8.73 20.94 -5.06
C LEU A 352 8.79 19.43 -5.05
N THR A 353 7.89 18.79 -4.33
CA THR A 353 7.88 17.36 -4.09
C THR A 353 6.82 16.66 -4.93
N PHE A 354 7.10 15.40 -5.24
CA PHE A 354 6.22 14.43 -5.84
C PHE A 354 5.95 13.37 -4.77
N GLN A 355 4.73 13.32 -4.24
CA GLN A 355 4.35 12.38 -3.18
C GLN A 355 3.20 11.50 -3.65
N THR A 356 3.21 10.23 -3.27
CA THR A 356 2.16 9.27 -3.61
C THR A 356 1.32 8.95 -2.38
N ILE A 357 0.00 9.10 -2.48
CA ILE A 357 -0.95 8.54 -1.51
C ILE A 357 -1.76 7.48 -2.25
N ILE A 358 -1.90 6.31 -1.64
CA ILE A 358 -2.62 5.18 -2.21
C ILE A 358 -3.82 4.91 -1.30
N ILE A 359 -5.02 4.81 -1.86
CA ILE A 359 -6.14 4.16 -1.18
C ILE A 359 -6.34 2.80 -1.83
N MET A 360 -6.22 1.74 -1.04
CA MET A 360 -6.35 0.36 -1.52
C MET A 360 -7.68 -0.23 -1.05
N GLN A 361 -8.45 -0.80 -1.97
CA GLN A 361 -9.57 -1.69 -1.65
C GLN A 361 -9.01 -3.10 -1.49
N PRO A 362 -9.21 -3.76 -0.34
CA PRO A 362 -8.84 -5.14 -0.15
C PRO A 362 -9.78 -6.04 -1.00
N GLN A 363 -9.68 -7.35 -0.80
CA GLN A 363 -10.60 -8.26 -1.47
C GLN A 363 -12.06 -7.92 -1.18
N ASP A 364 -12.88 -7.96 -2.23
CA ASP A 364 -14.33 -7.90 -2.12
C ASP A 364 -14.95 -9.29 -2.33
N PHE A 365 -16.09 -9.52 -1.70
CA PHE A 365 -16.94 -10.69 -1.96
C PHE A 365 -18.15 -10.20 -2.74
N LEU A 366 -18.30 -10.71 -3.97
CA LEU A 366 -19.43 -10.40 -4.84
C LEU A 366 -20.66 -11.21 -4.41
N GLU A 367 -21.84 -10.78 -4.85
CA GLU A 367 -23.12 -11.42 -4.48
C GLU A 367 -23.20 -12.90 -4.87
N ASN A 368 -22.46 -13.34 -5.87
CA ASN A 368 -22.38 -14.74 -6.32
C ASN A 368 -21.34 -15.57 -5.54
N GLY A 369 -20.66 -14.97 -4.55
CA GLY A 369 -19.57 -15.57 -3.79
C GLY A 369 -18.18 -15.41 -4.42
N GLU A 370 -18.08 -14.88 -5.64
CA GLU A 370 -16.79 -14.63 -6.26
C GLU A 370 -15.98 -13.61 -5.47
N GLN A 371 -14.66 -13.79 -5.51
CA GLN A 371 -13.73 -13.00 -4.72
C GLN A 371 -12.95 -12.09 -5.66
N ASP A 372 -13.25 -10.79 -5.60
CA ASP A 372 -12.65 -9.79 -6.48
C ASP A 372 -11.37 -9.23 -5.86
N MET A 373 -10.23 -9.59 -6.44
CA MET A 373 -8.88 -9.27 -5.99
C MET A 373 -8.26 -8.17 -6.86
N CYS A 374 -7.06 -7.70 -6.49
CA CYS A 374 -6.28 -6.78 -7.34
C CYS A 374 -5.75 -7.50 -8.60
N ASP A 375 -6.23 -7.11 -9.78
CA ASP A 375 -5.70 -7.56 -11.06
C ASP A 375 -4.28 -7.03 -11.26
N GLY A 376 -3.30 -7.90 -11.49
CA GLY A 376 -1.89 -7.49 -11.54
C GLY A 376 -1.30 -7.07 -10.18
N CYS A 377 -1.81 -7.60 -9.05
CA CYS A 377 -1.35 -7.26 -7.70
C CYS A 377 0.20 -7.28 -7.55
N PRO A 378 0.83 -6.20 -7.05
CA PRO A 378 2.26 -6.17 -6.76
C PRO A 378 2.61 -7.00 -5.53
N ASN A 379 1.72 -7.06 -4.53
CA ASN A 379 1.92 -7.82 -3.29
C ASN A 379 1.74 -9.33 -3.53
N ARG A 380 2.68 -9.94 -4.25
CA ARG A 380 2.76 -11.40 -4.38
C ARG A 380 4.08 -11.92 -3.86
N THR A 381 3.94 -13.00 -3.10
CA THR A 381 5.03 -13.76 -2.50
C THR A 381 5.17 -15.11 -3.18
N TYR A 382 6.37 -15.69 -3.08
CA TYR A 382 6.69 -17.01 -3.58
C TYR A 382 6.41 -18.06 -2.51
N ILE A 383 5.56 -19.04 -2.82
CA ILE A 383 5.27 -20.17 -1.95
C ILE A 383 5.24 -21.44 -2.81
N ASN A 384 6.17 -22.37 -2.56
CA ASN A 384 6.20 -23.71 -3.16
C ASN A 384 6.01 -23.70 -4.69
N GLY A 385 6.80 -22.90 -5.41
CA GLY A 385 6.77 -22.85 -6.87
C GLY A 385 5.67 -21.96 -7.48
N ARG A 386 4.93 -21.19 -6.68
CA ARG A 386 3.84 -20.32 -7.16
C ARG A 386 3.91 -18.91 -6.60
N LEU A 387 3.39 -17.95 -7.36
CA LEU A 387 3.14 -16.58 -6.90
C LEU A 387 1.74 -16.46 -6.31
N VAL A 388 1.67 -16.25 -5.00
CA VAL A 388 0.43 -16.14 -4.23
C VAL A 388 0.28 -14.70 -3.74
N SER A 389 -0.94 -14.17 -3.72
CA SER A 389 -1.21 -12.87 -3.10
C SER A 389 -0.88 -12.93 -1.61
N GLU A 390 -0.11 -11.96 -1.11
CA GLU A 390 0.34 -11.91 0.29
C GLU A 390 -0.85 -11.94 1.27
N CYS A 391 -1.90 -11.17 0.94
CA CYS A 391 -3.12 -10.99 1.70
C CYS A 391 -4.06 -12.20 1.64
N ARG A 392 -3.56 -13.33 1.12
CA ARG A 392 -4.18 -14.66 1.09
C ARG A 392 -3.14 -15.77 1.28
N GLY A 393 -1.90 -15.44 1.62
CA GLY A 393 -0.80 -16.41 1.69
C GLY A 393 -1.07 -17.54 2.69
N GLU A 394 -1.73 -17.21 3.80
CA GLU A 394 -2.08 -18.19 4.84
C GLU A 394 -3.02 -19.29 4.36
N ASP A 395 -3.98 -18.97 3.49
CA ASP A 395 -4.85 -19.99 2.90
C ASP A 395 -4.02 -21.04 2.16
N TYR A 396 -3.03 -20.58 1.40
CA TYR A 396 -2.14 -21.46 0.64
C TYR A 396 -1.20 -22.25 1.56
N ILE A 397 -0.69 -21.64 2.63
CA ILE A 397 0.16 -22.34 3.61
C ILE A 397 -0.62 -23.45 4.32
N LYS A 398 -1.87 -23.18 4.73
CA LYS A 398 -2.69 -24.14 5.49
C LYS A 398 -3.32 -25.22 4.62
N HIS A 399 -3.76 -24.87 3.42
CA HIS A 399 -4.58 -25.76 2.58
C HIS A 399 -3.93 -26.12 1.23
N GLY A 400 -2.74 -25.59 0.93
CA GLY A 400 -2.06 -25.77 -0.35
C GLY A 400 -2.76 -25.11 -1.54
N ARG A 401 -3.78 -24.29 -1.28
CA ARG A 401 -4.61 -23.60 -2.29
C ARG A 401 -5.36 -22.43 -1.66
N MET A 402 -5.89 -21.56 -2.52
CA MET A 402 -6.73 -20.44 -2.11
C MET A 402 -8.13 -20.94 -1.71
N ILE A 403 -8.68 -20.39 -0.62
CA ILE A 403 -10.06 -20.66 -0.22
C ILE A 403 -11.03 -20.00 -1.20
N GLN A 404 -12.04 -20.74 -1.63
CA GLN A 404 -13.14 -20.26 -2.48
C GLN A 404 -14.37 -20.01 -1.62
N ALA A 405 -15.03 -18.87 -1.83
CA ALA A 405 -16.37 -18.62 -1.31
C ALA A 405 -17.40 -18.96 -2.40
N VAL A 406 -18.50 -19.57 -2.00
CA VAL A 406 -19.61 -19.97 -2.88
C VAL A 406 -20.92 -19.60 -2.19
N ARG A 407 -21.87 -19.03 -2.93
CA ARG A 407 -23.20 -18.73 -2.39
C ARG A 407 -24.00 -20.01 -2.15
N LYS A 408 -24.69 -20.10 -1.01
CA LYS A 408 -25.66 -21.18 -0.74
C LYS A 408 -26.86 -21.06 -1.68
N VAL A 409 -27.28 -22.19 -2.24
CA VAL A 409 -28.38 -22.26 -3.22
C VAL A 409 -29.75 -22.00 -2.57
N GLU A 410 -29.91 -22.34 -1.29
CA GLU A 410 -31.23 -22.36 -0.61
C GLU A 410 -31.49 -21.19 0.34
N SER A 411 -30.53 -20.27 0.51
CA SER A 411 -30.68 -19.15 1.46
C SER A 411 -31.34 -17.94 0.78
N VAL A 412 -32.52 -17.53 1.25
CA VAL A 412 -33.16 -16.26 0.89
C VAL A 412 -32.38 -15.13 1.57
N CYS A 413 -31.32 -14.69 0.91
CA CYS A 413 -30.47 -13.61 1.39
C CYS A 413 -30.91 -12.31 0.74
N TYR A 414 -31.62 -11.48 1.51
CA TYR A 414 -31.98 -10.14 1.10
C TYR A 414 -30.73 -9.25 1.19
N VAL A 415 -30.31 -8.72 0.05
CA VAL A 415 -29.28 -7.68 -0.02
C VAL A 415 -29.98 -6.36 0.29
N GLU A 416 -29.62 -5.68 1.38
CA GLU A 416 -30.02 -4.28 1.56
C GLU A 416 -29.38 -3.44 0.45
N ALA A 417 -30.24 -2.80 -0.35
CA ALA A 417 -29.91 -2.08 -1.58
C ALA A 417 -29.26 -0.69 -1.36
#